data_AF-L8M1I8-F1
#
_entry.id   AF-L8M1I8-F1
#
_cell.length_a   1.000
_cell.length_b   1.000
_cell.length_c   1.000
_cell.angle_alpha   90.00
_cell.angle_beta   90.00
_cell.angle_gamma   90.00
#
_symmetry.space_group_name_H-M   'P 1'
#
loop_
_entity.id
_entity.type
_entity.pdbx_description
1 polymer ?
#
loop_
_entity_poly.entity_id
_entity_poly.type
_entity_poly.pdbx_seq_one_letter_code
_entity_poly.pdbx_strand_id
1 'polypeptide(L)'
;MNLSYFSLITTIAFAVGANAVQAQTIKGAGASFPEILYQKYQTEYQRSSGTEFKYSSIGSGGGIRFFINQAVDVGSSTLIPTPIEKSQMEDGLVTVPTAGGAIAIVYNLQNVTTDIKISRKQLAKIFTGEIGNWSQISARLPDKKIQVVTRSDNSGTTFLLTRYLNRISDGKIAASRQPDWGFELYAQRAQDSGVAAEVRRIDGAIGYVQASFAAENNLPMARLENLAGKYARPNVEETKKALANIEFNEDFTIANAQEPEEGYPLVGLTWLLIPQKYPTAEAKEATQEFITWILTSGQEFNEDLEYTRIPENTSQKVIELVNNDLKVRPY
;
A
#
# COMPACT_ATOMS: atom_id res chain seq x y z
N MET A 1 77.19 -47.28 1.53
CA MET A 1 75.75 -47.61 1.37
C MET A 1 74.93 -46.47 1.95
N ASN A 2 74.29 -45.72 1.04
CA ASN A 2 73.15 -44.79 1.15
C ASN A 2 73.02 -43.86 2.36
N LEU A 3 73.32 -42.57 2.12
CA LEU A 3 72.77 -41.44 2.87
C LEU A 3 71.33 -41.17 2.42
N SER A 4 70.41 -41.00 3.36
CA SER A 4 69.03 -40.59 3.11
C SER A 4 68.83 -39.12 3.53
N TYR A 5 68.51 -38.26 2.56
CA TYR A 5 68.08 -36.88 2.76
C TYR A 5 66.58 -36.86 3.09
N PHE A 6 66.20 -36.19 4.18
CA PHE A 6 64.81 -35.82 4.48
C PHE A 6 64.60 -34.37 4.05
N SER A 7 63.75 -34.15 3.04
CA SER A 7 63.28 -32.81 2.66
C SER A 7 61.97 -32.52 3.40
N LEU A 8 61.97 -31.46 4.21
CA LEU A 8 60.79 -30.93 4.89
C LEU A 8 60.08 -29.95 3.92
N ILE A 9 58.87 -30.26 3.48
CA ILE A 9 58.02 -29.34 2.71
C ILE A 9 57.09 -28.63 3.68
N THR A 10 57.34 -27.35 3.94
CA THR A 10 56.46 -26.49 4.73
C THR A 10 55.38 -25.92 3.81
N THR A 11 54.14 -26.38 3.97
CA THR A 11 52.99 -25.85 3.21
C THR A 11 52.42 -24.64 3.95
N ILE A 12 52.59 -23.44 3.39
CA ILE A 12 51.95 -22.22 3.89
C ILE A 12 50.51 -22.19 3.35
N ALA A 13 49.53 -22.46 4.22
CA ALA A 13 48.13 -22.27 3.88
C ALA A 13 47.76 -20.79 3.99
N PHE A 14 47.56 -20.13 2.85
CA PHE A 14 46.89 -18.83 2.80
C PHE A 14 45.40 -19.03 3.12
N ALA A 15 45.00 -18.72 4.34
CA ALA A 15 43.59 -18.59 4.69
C ALA A 15 43.08 -17.27 4.08
N VAL A 16 42.50 -17.36 2.87
CA VAL A 16 41.65 -16.29 2.35
C VAL A 16 40.38 -16.28 3.19
N GLY A 17 40.33 -15.39 4.19
CA GLY A 17 39.11 -15.11 4.92
C GLY A 17 38.08 -14.53 3.96
N ALA A 18 37.18 -15.36 3.45
CA ALA A 18 35.95 -14.87 2.85
C ALA A 18 35.15 -14.21 3.98
N ASN A 19 35.20 -12.88 4.05
CA ASN A 19 34.20 -12.13 4.80
C ASN A 19 32.86 -12.47 4.15
N ALA A 20 32.07 -13.33 4.80
CA ALA A 20 30.68 -13.49 4.44
C ALA A 20 30.04 -12.12 4.64
N VAL A 21 29.73 -11.43 3.53
CA VAL A 21 28.88 -10.23 3.57
C VAL A 21 27.59 -10.67 4.24
N GLN A 22 27.38 -10.24 5.47
CA GLN A 22 26.14 -10.51 6.17
C GLN A 22 25.04 -9.82 5.37
N ALA A 23 24.14 -10.61 4.76
CA ALA A 23 23.03 -10.09 4.00
C ALA A 23 22.25 -9.08 4.87
N GLN A 24 22.22 -7.82 4.43
CA GLN A 24 21.54 -6.77 5.16
C GLN A 24 20.03 -6.99 5.00
N THR A 25 19.29 -6.92 6.11
CA THR A 25 17.83 -7.02 6.10
C THR A 25 17.22 -5.66 6.39
N ILE A 26 16.43 -5.15 5.45
CA ILE A 26 15.58 -3.98 5.61
C ILE A 26 14.22 -4.45 6.13
N LYS A 27 13.84 -4.02 7.34
CA LYS A 27 12.54 -4.32 7.95
C LYS A 27 11.57 -3.19 7.65
N GLY A 28 10.45 -3.54 7.03
CA GLY A 28 9.35 -2.62 6.79
C GLY A 28 8.05 -3.06 7.44
N ALA A 29 7.21 -2.10 7.81
CA ALA A 29 5.85 -2.40 8.24
C ALA A 29 4.87 -1.27 7.95
N GLY A 30 3.59 -1.61 7.71
CA GLY A 30 2.54 -0.62 7.62
C GLY A 30 1.33 -1.02 6.79
N ALA A 31 0.97 -0.15 5.85
CA ALA A 31 -0.23 -0.28 5.02
C ALA A 31 -0.41 -1.67 4.39
N SER A 32 -1.60 -2.25 4.51
CA SER A 32 -1.95 -3.44 3.74
C SER A 32 -2.16 -3.14 2.26
N PHE A 33 -2.48 -1.88 1.90
CA PHE A 33 -2.76 -1.48 0.53
C PHE A 33 -1.66 -1.89 -0.48
N PRO A 34 -0.35 -1.68 -0.23
CA PRO A 34 0.72 -2.14 -1.12
C PRO A 34 1.27 -3.54 -0.79
N GLU A 35 0.64 -4.32 0.10
CA GLU A 35 1.22 -5.56 0.63
C GLU A 35 1.64 -6.55 -0.47
N ILE A 36 0.77 -6.82 -1.45
CA ILE A 36 1.05 -7.72 -2.57
C ILE A 36 2.21 -7.20 -3.43
N LEU A 37 2.23 -5.89 -3.72
CA LEU A 37 3.34 -5.25 -4.45
C LEU A 37 4.65 -5.36 -3.67
N TYR A 38 4.61 -5.11 -2.37
CA TYR A 38 5.80 -5.15 -1.53
C TYR A 38 6.31 -6.56 -1.34
N GLN A 39 5.46 -7.58 -1.29
CA GLN A 39 5.89 -8.99 -1.35
C GLN A 39 6.60 -9.32 -2.67
N LYS A 40 6.11 -8.78 -3.80
CA LYS A 40 6.81 -8.88 -5.07
C LYS A 40 8.18 -8.19 -5.01
N TYR A 41 8.25 -6.97 -4.46
CA TYR A 41 9.52 -6.26 -4.26
C TYR A 41 10.50 -7.03 -3.37
N GLN A 42 10.04 -7.67 -2.28
CA GLN A 42 10.89 -8.51 -1.43
C GLN A 42 11.59 -9.60 -2.26
N THR A 43 10.83 -10.30 -3.09
CA THR A 43 11.33 -11.41 -3.91
C THR A 43 12.32 -10.93 -4.97
N GLU A 44 11.97 -9.87 -5.70
CA GLU A 44 12.75 -9.40 -6.85
C GLU A 44 13.98 -8.58 -6.43
N TYR A 45 13.89 -7.83 -5.32
CA TYR A 45 15.03 -7.13 -4.76
C TYR A 45 16.06 -8.11 -4.22
N GLN A 46 15.64 -9.10 -3.42
CA GLN A 46 16.53 -10.16 -2.94
C GLN A 46 17.23 -10.90 -4.08
N ARG A 47 16.53 -11.15 -5.19
CA ARG A 47 17.09 -11.80 -6.37
C ARG A 47 18.16 -10.95 -7.06
N SER A 48 17.97 -9.63 -7.14
CA SER A 48 18.83 -8.73 -7.90
C SER A 48 19.99 -8.14 -7.10
N SER A 49 19.82 -7.88 -5.80
CA SER A 49 20.83 -7.26 -4.94
C SER A 49 21.44 -8.20 -3.90
N GLY A 50 20.75 -9.30 -3.56
CA GLY A 50 21.12 -10.14 -2.42
C GLY A 50 20.70 -9.59 -1.05
N THR A 51 20.15 -8.37 -1.00
CA THR A 51 19.64 -7.73 0.23
C THR A 51 18.20 -8.14 0.48
N GLU A 52 17.89 -8.47 1.74
CA GLU A 52 16.54 -8.90 2.12
C GLU A 52 15.69 -7.70 2.48
N PHE A 53 14.50 -7.61 1.90
CA PHE A 53 13.42 -6.78 2.42
C PHE A 53 12.42 -7.70 3.12
N LYS A 54 11.99 -7.35 4.34
CA LYS A 54 10.94 -8.06 5.07
C LYS A 54 9.82 -7.09 5.40
N TYR A 55 8.62 -7.32 4.86
CA TYR A 55 7.48 -6.44 5.08
C TYR A 55 6.40 -7.08 5.97
N SER A 56 5.93 -6.34 6.97
CA SER A 56 4.81 -6.72 7.83
C SER A 56 3.61 -5.80 7.62
N SER A 57 2.51 -6.36 7.10
CA SER A 57 1.23 -5.67 7.00
C SER A 57 0.62 -5.50 8.39
N ILE A 58 0.41 -4.25 8.83
CA ILE A 58 -0.14 -3.89 10.15
C ILE A 58 -1.09 -2.68 10.10
N GLY A 59 -1.46 -2.23 8.90
CA GLY A 59 -2.23 -1.00 8.67
C GLY A 59 -1.37 0.26 8.66
N SER A 60 -1.83 1.29 7.94
CA SER A 60 -1.09 2.54 7.75
C SER A 60 -0.80 3.26 9.08
N GLY A 61 -1.76 3.27 10.02
CA GLY A 61 -1.54 3.83 11.35
C GLY A 61 -0.51 3.05 12.18
N GLY A 62 -0.49 1.71 12.03
CA GLY A 62 0.55 0.86 12.61
C GLY A 62 1.93 1.17 12.04
N GLY A 63 2.03 1.37 10.72
CA GLY A 63 3.27 1.76 10.04
C GLY A 63 3.82 3.11 10.51
N ILE A 64 2.96 4.13 10.62
CA ILE A 64 3.35 5.44 11.17
C ILE A 64 3.86 5.30 12.60
N ARG A 65 3.15 4.55 13.46
CA ARG A 65 3.57 4.33 14.85
C ARG A 65 4.89 3.57 14.95
N PHE A 66 5.09 2.53 14.15
CA PHE A 66 6.33 1.75 14.14
C PHE A 66 7.51 2.59 13.64
N PHE A 67 7.27 3.47 12.67
CA PHE A 67 8.26 4.43 12.20
C PHE A 67 8.64 5.45 13.29
N ILE A 68 7.66 6.08 13.95
CA ILE A 68 7.89 7.01 15.07
C ILE A 68 8.73 6.36 16.17
N ASN A 69 8.42 5.11 16.51
CA ASN A 69 9.12 4.37 17.57
C ASN A 69 10.44 3.71 17.10
N GLN A 70 10.88 3.97 15.86
CA GLN A 70 12.08 3.36 15.26
C GLN A 70 12.09 1.82 15.36
N ALA A 71 10.91 1.19 15.31
CA ALA A 71 10.75 -0.26 15.43
C ALA A 71 10.99 -1.01 14.10
N VAL A 72 11.08 -0.26 13.00
CA VAL A 72 11.34 -0.72 11.64
C VAL A 72 12.26 0.27 10.94
N ASP A 73 12.98 -0.19 9.92
CA ASP A 73 13.85 0.66 9.10
C ASP A 73 13.02 1.55 8.17
N VAL A 74 11.88 1.02 7.70
CA VAL A 74 10.99 1.72 6.76
C VAL A 74 9.51 1.56 7.18
N GLY A 75 8.82 2.68 7.40
CA GLY A 75 7.37 2.69 7.55
C GLY A 75 6.66 2.61 6.20
N SER A 76 5.39 2.21 6.19
CA SER A 76 4.57 2.27 4.98
C SER A 76 3.16 2.76 5.28
N SER A 77 2.64 3.64 4.43
CA SER A 77 1.38 4.30 4.69
C SER A 77 0.72 4.79 3.40
N THR A 78 -0.60 4.67 3.31
CA THR A 78 -1.44 5.43 2.37
C THR A 78 -1.96 6.74 2.98
N LEU A 79 -1.53 7.05 4.20
CA LEU A 79 -1.79 8.29 4.92
C LEU A 79 -0.52 9.14 4.95
N ILE A 80 -0.70 10.45 4.87
CA ILE A 80 0.37 11.37 5.24
C ILE A 80 0.35 11.52 6.77
N PRO A 81 1.50 11.34 7.46
CA PRO A 81 1.59 11.60 8.90
C PRO A 81 1.13 13.03 9.24
N THR A 82 0.32 13.15 10.28
CA THR A 82 -0.17 14.44 10.79
C THR A 82 0.99 15.30 11.32
N PRO A 83 0.82 16.62 11.49
CA PRO A 83 1.85 17.46 12.11
C PRO A 83 2.31 16.96 13.48
N ILE A 84 1.38 16.44 14.29
CA ILE A 84 1.71 15.85 15.61
C ILE A 84 2.56 14.59 15.42
N GLU A 85 2.17 13.67 14.54
CA GLU A 85 2.95 12.46 14.24
C GLU A 85 4.33 12.81 13.67
N LYS A 86 4.43 13.78 12.75
CA LYS A 86 5.71 14.26 12.19
C LYS A 86 6.62 14.83 13.29
N SER A 87 6.06 15.55 14.26
CA SER A 87 6.85 16.12 15.36
C SER A 87 7.49 15.09 16.29
N GLN A 88 7.02 13.84 16.25
CA GLN A 88 7.53 12.72 17.04
C GLN A 88 8.62 11.91 16.31
N MET A 89 8.90 12.21 15.04
CA MET A 89 9.88 11.48 14.21
C MET A 89 11.27 12.09 14.39
N GLU A 90 12.02 11.61 15.38
CA GLU A 90 13.32 12.19 15.80
C GLU A 90 14.38 12.24 14.69
N ASP A 91 14.41 11.21 13.83
CA ASP A 91 15.32 11.14 12.68
C ASP A 91 14.79 11.86 11.44
N GLY A 92 13.69 12.60 11.57
CA GLY A 92 13.01 13.23 10.45
C GLY A 92 12.27 12.22 9.56
N LEU A 93 11.70 12.74 8.47
CA LEU A 93 10.86 11.97 7.55
C LEU A 93 11.16 12.39 6.12
N VAL A 94 11.40 11.41 5.26
CA VAL A 94 11.21 11.52 3.81
C VAL A 94 10.04 10.62 3.42
N THR A 95 9.09 11.16 2.66
CA THR A 95 8.02 10.34 2.07
C THR A 95 8.39 9.97 0.64
N VAL A 96 8.32 8.67 0.35
CA VAL A 96 8.68 8.10 -0.96
C VAL A 96 7.41 7.51 -1.56
N PRO A 97 6.74 8.17 -2.52
CA PRO A 97 5.61 7.56 -3.20
C PRO A 97 6.09 6.34 -3.99
N THR A 98 5.39 5.22 -3.91
CA THR A 98 5.84 3.95 -4.55
C THR A 98 4.88 3.42 -5.60
N ALA A 99 3.59 3.71 -5.45
CA ALA A 99 2.54 3.28 -6.35
C ALA A 99 1.23 4.05 -6.12
N GLY A 100 0.38 4.08 -7.16
CA GLY A 100 -1.05 4.36 -7.03
C GLY A 100 -1.89 3.11 -7.18
N GLY A 101 -3.16 3.14 -6.78
CA GLY A 101 -4.06 2.01 -6.93
C GLY A 101 -5.52 2.35 -6.65
N ALA A 102 -6.42 1.50 -7.14
CA ALA A 102 -7.84 1.56 -6.85
C ALA A 102 -8.19 0.82 -5.55
N ILE A 103 -9.15 1.38 -4.81
CA ILE A 103 -9.83 0.67 -3.73
C ILE A 103 -11.12 0.11 -4.32
N ALA A 104 -11.12 -1.20 -4.58
CA ALA A 104 -12.27 -1.91 -5.11
C ALA A 104 -13.34 -2.05 -4.03
N ILE A 105 -14.58 -1.75 -4.39
CA ILE A 105 -15.74 -2.20 -3.63
C ILE A 105 -16.02 -3.64 -4.04
N VAL A 106 -15.64 -4.58 -3.20
CA VAL A 106 -15.80 -6.02 -3.43
C VAL A 106 -17.13 -6.49 -2.87
N TYR A 107 -17.70 -7.52 -3.49
CA TYR A 107 -18.93 -8.12 -3.02
C TYR A 107 -18.97 -9.62 -3.25
N ASN A 108 -19.87 -10.29 -2.55
CA ASN A 108 -20.20 -11.68 -2.77
C ASN A 108 -21.71 -11.84 -2.83
N LEU A 109 -22.21 -12.19 -4.01
CA LEU A 109 -23.61 -12.49 -4.25
C LEU A 109 -23.70 -13.77 -5.06
N GLN A 110 -24.16 -14.85 -4.42
CA GLN A 110 -24.31 -16.13 -5.10
C GLN A 110 -25.32 -16.03 -6.23
N ASN A 111 -25.03 -16.70 -7.34
CA ASN A 111 -25.87 -16.76 -8.53
C ASN A 111 -26.10 -15.41 -9.25
N VAL A 112 -25.32 -14.36 -8.91
CA VAL A 112 -25.29 -13.09 -9.65
C VAL A 112 -24.03 -13.05 -10.50
N THR A 113 -24.20 -13.11 -11.82
CA THR A 113 -23.11 -13.06 -12.81
C THR A 113 -23.02 -11.71 -13.53
N THR A 114 -23.93 -10.79 -13.24
CA THR A 114 -23.96 -9.47 -13.86
C THR A 114 -23.06 -8.51 -13.11
N ASP A 115 -22.25 -7.72 -13.83
CA ASP A 115 -21.48 -6.61 -13.28
C ASP A 115 -22.40 -5.66 -12.48
N ILE A 116 -22.14 -5.52 -11.17
CA ILE A 116 -22.86 -4.57 -10.31
C ILE A 116 -22.31 -3.16 -10.53
N LYS A 117 -23.23 -2.23 -10.78
CA LYS A 117 -22.97 -0.79 -10.87
C LYS A 117 -23.54 -0.12 -9.63
N ILE A 118 -22.72 0.65 -8.91
CA ILE A 118 -23.12 1.38 -7.71
C ILE A 118 -22.92 2.87 -7.98
N SER A 119 -24.03 3.61 -7.99
CA SER A 119 -23.99 5.07 -8.09
C SER A 119 -23.36 5.70 -6.86
N ARG A 120 -22.93 6.95 -6.95
CA ARG A 120 -22.33 7.70 -5.84
C ARG A 120 -23.26 7.73 -4.63
N LYS A 121 -24.53 8.05 -4.90
CA LYS A 121 -25.59 8.13 -3.88
C LYS A 121 -25.87 6.77 -3.24
N GLN A 122 -25.85 5.69 -4.01
CA GLN A 122 -26.03 4.34 -3.47
C GLN A 122 -24.86 3.94 -2.58
N LEU A 123 -23.61 4.20 -3.00
CA LEU A 123 -22.43 3.90 -2.19
C LEU A 123 -22.49 4.62 -0.84
N ALA A 124 -22.80 5.92 -0.84
CA ALA A 124 -23.02 6.69 0.38
C ALA A 124 -24.06 6.03 1.28
N LYS A 125 -25.23 5.69 0.72
CA LYS A 125 -26.35 5.09 1.46
C LYS A 125 -26.07 3.69 2.00
N ILE A 126 -25.25 2.89 1.33
CA ILE A 126 -24.81 1.59 1.87
C ILE A 126 -24.01 1.81 3.14
N PHE A 127 -23.05 2.74 3.11
CA PHE A 127 -22.16 3.02 4.22
C PHE A 127 -22.73 3.97 5.29
N THR A 128 -23.94 4.51 5.10
CA THR A 128 -24.75 5.13 6.17
C THR A 128 -25.85 4.20 6.70
N GLY A 129 -25.97 2.98 6.17
CA GLY A 129 -27.02 2.02 6.54
C GLY A 129 -28.42 2.31 5.95
N GLU A 130 -28.59 3.37 5.16
CA GLU A 130 -29.86 3.71 4.49
C GLU A 130 -30.25 2.69 3.39
N ILE A 131 -29.26 2.04 2.76
CA ILE A 131 -29.45 0.91 1.85
C ILE A 131 -28.90 -0.35 2.55
N GLY A 132 -29.81 -1.24 2.94
CA GLY A 132 -29.51 -2.48 3.65
C GLY A 132 -29.81 -3.74 2.84
N ASN A 133 -30.28 -3.62 1.60
CA ASN A 133 -30.67 -4.75 0.75
C ASN A 133 -30.24 -4.54 -0.71
N TRP A 134 -29.74 -5.60 -1.34
CA TRP A 134 -29.22 -5.59 -2.71
C TRP A 134 -30.28 -5.22 -3.76
N SER A 135 -31.55 -5.57 -3.54
CA SER A 135 -32.67 -5.18 -4.42
C SER A 135 -32.87 -3.65 -4.49
N GLN A 136 -32.43 -2.89 -3.48
CA GLN A 136 -32.46 -1.42 -3.48
C GLN A 136 -31.36 -0.80 -4.36
N ILE A 137 -30.31 -1.56 -4.70
CA ILE A 137 -29.26 -1.12 -5.63
C ILE A 137 -29.74 -1.30 -7.07
N SER A 138 -30.39 -2.42 -7.36
CA SER A 138 -31.03 -2.68 -8.65
C SER A 138 -32.11 -3.73 -8.51
N ALA A 139 -33.25 -3.54 -9.16
CA ALA A 139 -34.35 -4.51 -9.19
C ALA A 139 -33.98 -5.87 -9.83
N ARG A 140 -32.82 -5.98 -10.49
CA ARG A 140 -32.28 -7.24 -11.03
C ARG A 140 -31.47 -8.05 -10.01
N LEU A 141 -31.17 -7.47 -8.84
CA LEU A 141 -30.43 -8.11 -7.78
C LEU A 141 -31.39 -8.79 -6.80
N PRO A 142 -30.94 -9.86 -6.10
CA PRO A 142 -31.80 -10.60 -5.19
C PRO A 142 -32.27 -9.73 -4.01
N ASP A 143 -33.44 -10.07 -3.48
CA ASP A 143 -33.87 -9.60 -2.17
C ASP A 143 -32.99 -10.26 -1.09
N LYS A 144 -31.86 -9.60 -0.81
CA LYS A 144 -30.79 -10.11 0.03
C LYS A 144 -30.25 -8.97 0.89
N LYS A 145 -30.19 -9.19 2.21
CA LYS A 145 -29.55 -8.25 3.13
C LYS A 145 -28.09 -8.02 2.75
N ILE A 146 -27.67 -6.76 2.73
CA ILE A 146 -26.28 -6.35 2.56
C ILE A 146 -25.55 -6.57 3.89
N GLN A 147 -24.47 -7.34 3.85
CA GLN A 147 -23.62 -7.63 5.00
C GLN A 147 -22.34 -6.78 4.87
N VAL A 148 -22.34 -5.59 5.47
CA VAL A 148 -21.19 -4.67 5.35
C VAL A 148 -20.02 -5.16 6.20
N VAL A 149 -18.89 -5.40 5.55
CA VAL A 149 -17.60 -5.76 6.15
C VAL A 149 -16.66 -4.58 6.05
N THR A 150 -16.06 -4.18 7.17
CA THR A 150 -15.13 -3.04 7.22
C THR A 150 -13.82 -3.41 7.91
N ARG A 151 -12.88 -2.48 7.91
CA ARG A 151 -11.59 -2.63 8.58
C ARG A 151 -11.71 -2.40 10.08
N SER A 152 -11.06 -3.23 10.89
CA SER A 152 -10.97 -3.06 12.34
C SER A 152 -9.73 -2.28 12.80
N ASP A 153 -8.71 -2.20 11.96
CA ASP A 153 -7.42 -1.55 12.24
C ASP A 153 -7.36 -0.10 11.74
N ASN A 154 -6.40 0.67 12.25
CA ASN A 154 -6.15 2.05 11.84
C ASN A 154 -5.62 2.08 10.39
N SER A 155 -6.54 2.32 9.46
CA SER A 155 -6.40 1.94 8.06
C SER A 155 -6.41 3.17 7.15
N GLY A 156 -5.40 3.27 6.29
CA GLY A 156 -5.39 4.30 5.26
C GLY A 156 -6.33 3.99 4.09
N THR A 157 -6.59 2.71 3.79
CA THR A 157 -7.66 2.32 2.84
C THR A 157 -9.02 2.83 3.34
N THR A 158 -9.28 2.73 4.64
CA THR A 158 -10.49 3.25 5.28
C THR A 158 -10.55 4.76 5.25
N PHE A 159 -9.43 5.44 5.48
CA PHE A 159 -9.37 6.89 5.35
C PHE A 159 -9.67 7.36 3.92
N LEU A 160 -9.11 6.70 2.91
CA LEU A 160 -9.36 7.03 1.51
C LEU A 160 -10.85 6.80 1.15
N LEU A 161 -11.44 5.69 1.58
CA LEU A 161 -12.88 5.42 1.41
C LEU A 161 -13.72 6.48 2.12
N THR A 162 -13.49 6.73 3.41
CA THR A 162 -14.30 7.67 4.19
C THR A 162 -14.12 9.12 3.71
N ARG A 163 -12.95 9.51 3.21
CA ARG A 163 -12.74 10.80 2.55
C ARG A 163 -13.57 10.94 1.27
N TYR A 164 -13.69 9.86 0.48
CA TYR A 164 -14.57 9.85 -0.68
C TYR A 164 -16.04 9.89 -0.26
N LEU A 165 -16.44 9.04 0.70
CA LEU A 165 -17.79 9.01 1.26
C LEU A 165 -18.20 10.37 1.84
N ASN A 166 -17.28 11.08 2.51
CA ASN A 166 -17.51 12.42 3.04
C ASN A 166 -18.00 13.39 1.95
N ARG A 167 -17.38 13.37 0.77
CA ARG A 167 -17.75 14.22 -0.36
C ARG A 167 -19.11 13.85 -0.94
N ILE A 168 -19.37 12.56 -1.13
CA ILE A 168 -20.59 12.09 -1.81
C ILE A 168 -21.79 11.94 -0.88
N SER A 169 -21.62 12.20 0.41
CA SER A 169 -22.65 12.14 1.44
C SER A 169 -22.92 13.47 2.13
N ASP A 170 -22.37 14.57 1.59
CA ASP A 170 -22.46 15.92 2.18
C ASP A 170 -22.01 15.95 3.65
N GLY A 171 -20.93 15.25 3.95
CA GLY A 171 -20.31 15.24 5.27
C GLY A 171 -20.90 14.28 6.29
N LYS A 172 -21.93 13.48 5.96
CA LYS A 172 -22.54 12.50 6.88
C LYS A 172 -21.52 11.48 7.43
N ILE A 173 -20.51 11.13 6.64
CA ILE A 173 -19.40 10.26 7.07
C ILE A 173 -18.14 11.11 7.12
N ALA A 174 -17.56 11.29 8.30
CA ALA A 174 -16.29 12.01 8.46
C ALA A 174 -15.12 11.18 7.90
N ALA A 175 -14.14 11.85 7.29
CA ALA A 175 -12.89 11.19 6.90
C ALA A 175 -12.16 10.71 8.15
N SER A 176 -11.95 9.40 8.28
CA SER A 176 -11.34 8.80 9.46
C SER A 176 -10.58 7.54 9.09
N ARG A 177 -9.47 7.29 9.80
CA ARG A 177 -8.71 6.05 9.71
C ARG A 177 -9.42 4.88 10.42
N GLN A 178 -10.37 5.21 11.30
CA GLN A 178 -11.18 4.28 12.09
C GLN A 178 -12.53 4.95 12.42
N PRO A 179 -13.45 5.06 11.44
CA PRO A 179 -14.74 5.72 11.62
C PRO A 179 -15.66 4.93 12.56
N ASP A 180 -16.51 5.65 13.28
CA ASP A 180 -17.78 5.09 13.74
C ASP A 180 -18.75 5.12 12.55
N TRP A 181 -19.24 3.96 12.15
CA TRP A 181 -20.13 3.82 10.99
C TRP A 181 -21.57 4.21 11.31
N GLY A 182 -21.96 4.27 12.59
CA GLY A 182 -23.31 4.70 12.99
C GLY A 182 -24.43 3.71 12.67
N PHE A 183 -24.12 2.48 12.26
CA PHE A 183 -25.07 1.37 12.08
C PHE A 183 -24.42 0.02 12.38
N GLU A 184 -25.24 -1.02 12.53
CA GLU A 184 -24.76 -2.38 12.78
C GLU A 184 -24.03 -2.94 11.54
N LEU A 185 -22.71 -3.09 11.68
CA LEU A 185 -21.88 -3.80 10.71
C LEU A 185 -22.03 -5.31 10.86
N TYR A 186 -21.87 -6.05 9.76
CA TYR A 186 -21.80 -7.51 9.84
C TYR A 186 -20.50 -7.97 10.50
N ALA A 187 -19.37 -7.41 10.08
CA ALA A 187 -18.07 -7.77 10.60
C ALA A 187 -17.05 -6.64 10.42
N GLN A 188 -16.06 -6.65 11.32
CA GLN A 188 -14.82 -5.89 11.14
C GLN A 188 -13.65 -6.86 11.09
N ARG A 189 -12.70 -6.63 10.19
CA ARG A 189 -11.51 -7.47 10.01
C ARG A 189 -10.27 -6.62 9.85
N ALA A 190 -9.14 -7.11 10.34
CA ALA A 190 -7.87 -6.43 10.14
C ALA A 190 -7.42 -6.59 8.68
N GLN A 191 -6.87 -5.52 8.11
CA GLN A 191 -6.17 -5.52 6.82
C GLN A 191 -7.06 -5.84 5.62
N ASP A 192 -6.54 -5.60 4.41
CA ASP A 192 -7.25 -5.91 3.17
C ASP A 192 -7.48 -7.43 3.02
N SER A 193 -6.52 -8.25 3.43
CA SER A 193 -6.61 -9.71 3.46
C SER A 193 -7.79 -10.22 4.29
N GLY A 194 -7.97 -9.69 5.52
CA GLY A 194 -9.07 -10.09 6.40
C GLY A 194 -10.44 -9.68 5.86
N VAL A 195 -10.56 -8.49 5.26
CA VAL A 195 -11.81 -8.05 4.62
C VAL A 195 -12.11 -8.90 3.38
N ALA A 196 -11.13 -9.15 2.51
CA ALA A 196 -11.29 -9.99 1.33
C ALA A 196 -11.76 -11.41 1.71
N ALA A 197 -11.11 -12.03 2.70
CA ALA A 197 -11.47 -13.37 3.17
C ALA A 197 -12.91 -13.43 3.71
N GLU A 198 -13.34 -12.42 4.47
CA GLU A 198 -14.68 -12.38 5.03
C GLU A 198 -15.75 -12.16 3.95
N VAL A 199 -15.52 -11.22 3.02
CA VAL A 199 -16.43 -10.99 1.89
C VAL A 199 -16.57 -12.26 1.04
N ARG A 200 -15.46 -12.95 0.74
CA ARG A 200 -15.48 -14.21 -0.02
C ARG A 200 -16.38 -15.27 0.60
N ARG A 201 -16.46 -15.33 1.92
CA ARG A 201 -17.17 -16.38 2.66
C ARG A 201 -18.67 -16.09 2.77
N ILE A 202 -19.08 -14.83 2.78
CA ILE A 202 -20.43 -14.44 3.20
C ILE A 202 -21.27 -13.97 2.02
N ASP A 203 -22.31 -14.75 1.71
CA ASP A 203 -23.29 -14.38 0.70
C ASP A 203 -24.09 -13.15 1.13
N GLY A 204 -24.14 -12.14 0.27
CA GLY A 204 -24.66 -10.81 0.53
C GLY A 204 -23.61 -9.81 1.05
N ALA A 205 -22.34 -10.20 1.21
CA ALA A 205 -21.32 -9.32 1.74
C ALA A 205 -20.90 -8.23 0.75
N ILE A 206 -20.57 -7.06 1.29
CA ILE A 206 -19.89 -5.96 0.61
C ILE A 206 -18.75 -5.45 1.49
N GLY A 207 -17.60 -5.16 0.89
CA GLY A 207 -16.44 -4.62 1.58
C GLY A 207 -15.58 -3.77 0.64
N TYR A 208 -14.42 -3.37 1.12
CA TYR A 208 -13.48 -2.56 0.37
C TYR A 208 -12.06 -3.03 0.62
N VAL A 209 -11.31 -3.20 -0.47
CA VAL A 209 -9.91 -3.65 -0.46
C VAL A 209 -9.15 -2.99 -1.60
N GLN A 210 -7.83 -2.99 -1.56
CA GLN A 210 -7.04 -2.63 -2.75
C GLN A 210 -7.31 -3.67 -3.87
N ALA A 211 -7.40 -3.23 -5.12
CA ALA A 211 -7.84 -4.04 -6.28
C ALA A 211 -7.05 -5.36 -6.49
N SER A 212 -5.76 -5.40 -6.20
CA SER A 212 -4.92 -6.61 -6.26
C SER A 212 -5.39 -7.71 -5.32
N PHE A 213 -5.87 -7.38 -4.11
CA PHE A 213 -6.47 -8.37 -3.20
C PHE A 213 -7.75 -8.96 -3.79
N ALA A 214 -8.56 -8.13 -4.44
CA ALA A 214 -9.77 -8.60 -5.10
C ALA A 214 -9.43 -9.53 -6.28
N ALA A 215 -8.43 -9.17 -7.09
CA ALA A 215 -7.94 -9.98 -8.20
C ALA A 215 -7.38 -11.34 -7.72
N GLU A 216 -6.45 -11.33 -6.75
CA GLU A 216 -5.85 -12.55 -6.19
C GLU A 216 -6.90 -13.48 -5.59
N ASN A 217 -7.92 -12.91 -4.93
CA ASN A 217 -9.00 -13.68 -4.30
C ASN A 217 -10.17 -13.98 -5.23
N ASN A 218 -10.10 -13.62 -6.53
CA ASN A 218 -11.19 -13.78 -7.50
C ASN A 218 -12.53 -13.19 -7.01
N LEU A 219 -12.46 -12.05 -6.31
CA LEU A 219 -13.64 -11.37 -5.79
C LEU A 219 -14.28 -10.49 -6.88
N PRO A 220 -15.61 -10.59 -7.07
CA PRO A 220 -16.34 -9.63 -7.87
C PRO A 220 -16.15 -8.19 -7.35
N MET A 221 -15.87 -7.27 -8.26
CA MET A 221 -15.66 -5.85 -7.97
C MET A 221 -16.78 -5.02 -8.61
N ALA A 222 -17.37 -4.11 -7.84
CA ALA A 222 -18.41 -3.23 -8.34
C ALA A 222 -17.81 -2.12 -9.21
N ARG A 223 -18.54 -1.71 -10.25
CA ARG A 223 -18.23 -0.49 -10.99
C ARG A 223 -18.81 0.70 -10.24
N LEU A 224 -18.01 1.74 -10.05
CA LEU A 224 -18.45 2.96 -9.37
C LEU A 224 -18.69 4.08 -10.37
N GLU A 225 -19.75 4.84 -10.13
CA GLU A 225 -20.03 6.08 -10.86
C GLU A 225 -19.02 7.18 -10.48
N ASN A 226 -18.34 7.74 -11.48
CA ASN A 226 -17.42 8.87 -11.33
C ASN A 226 -18.14 10.23 -11.49
N LEU A 227 -17.39 11.34 -11.37
CA LEU A 227 -17.95 12.71 -11.49
C LEU A 227 -18.69 12.95 -12.81
N ALA A 228 -18.25 12.32 -13.90
CA ALA A 228 -18.88 12.42 -15.21
C ALA A 228 -20.13 11.53 -15.39
N GLY A 229 -20.59 10.84 -14.34
CA GLY A 229 -21.74 9.91 -14.39
C GLY A 229 -21.43 8.58 -15.09
N LYS A 230 -20.15 8.28 -15.36
CA LYS A 230 -19.73 7.03 -16.01
C LYS A 230 -19.37 5.99 -14.95
N TYR A 231 -19.65 4.72 -15.24
CA TYR A 231 -19.33 3.60 -14.35
C TYR A 231 -18.00 2.96 -14.71
N ALA A 232 -16.97 3.27 -13.92
CA ALA A 232 -15.60 2.79 -14.09
C ALA A 232 -15.32 1.52 -13.27
N ARG A 233 -14.41 0.68 -13.77
CA ARG A 233 -13.91 -0.52 -13.06
C ARG A 233 -12.69 -0.15 -12.20
N PRO A 234 -12.46 -0.80 -11.05
CA PRO A 234 -11.23 -0.64 -10.27
C PRO A 234 -10.09 -1.45 -10.89
N ASN A 235 -9.50 -0.94 -11.98
CA ASN A 235 -8.36 -1.56 -12.65
C ASN A 235 -7.27 -0.52 -12.95
N VAL A 236 -6.09 -0.97 -13.39
CA VAL A 236 -4.96 -0.08 -13.71
C VAL A 236 -5.32 1.00 -14.73
N GLU A 237 -6.06 0.66 -15.80
CA GLU A 237 -6.41 1.60 -16.87
C GLU A 237 -7.22 2.79 -16.32
N GLU A 238 -8.30 2.53 -15.58
CA GLU A 238 -9.14 3.56 -14.99
C GLU A 238 -8.45 4.28 -13.83
N THR A 239 -7.53 3.60 -13.12
CA THR A 239 -6.70 4.22 -12.08
C THR A 239 -5.70 5.22 -12.67
N LYS A 240 -5.08 4.90 -13.82
CA LYS A 240 -4.18 5.82 -14.53
C LYS A 240 -4.92 7.07 -14.98
N LYS A 241 -6.13 6.93 -15.54
CA LYS A 241 -6.99 8.09 -15.89
C LYS A 241 -7.27 8.95 -14.66
N ALA A 242 -7.60 8.32 -13.53
CA ALA A 242 -7.92 9.03 -12.30
C ALA A 242 -6.72 9.75 -11.65
N LEU A 243 -5.51 9.23 -11.84
CA LEU A 243 -4.28 9.80 -11.28
C LEU A 243 -3.47 10.64 -12.29
N ALA A 244 -3.95 10.82 -13.52
CA ALA A 244 -3.19 11.46 -14.60
C ALA A 244 -2.74 12.89 -14.27
N ASN A 245 -3.56 13.64 -13.54
CA ASN A 245 -3.33 15.04 -13.20
C ASN A 245 -2.87 15.23 -11.75
N ILE A 246 -2.33 14.18 -11.10
CA ILE A 246 -1.85 14.31 -9.73
C ILE A 246 -0.59 15.18 -9.67
N GLU A 247 -0.59 16.12 -8.74
CA GLU A 247 0.53 17.02 -8.47
C GLU A 247 1.14 16.66 -7.12
N PHE A 248 2.47 16.70 -7.06
CA PHE A 248 3.24 16.42 -5.86
C PHE A 248 3.80 17.72 -5.28
N ASN A 249 3.69 17.86 -3.96
CA ASN A 249 4.40 18.87 -3.18
C ASN A 249 5.91 18.56 -3.18
N GLU A 250 6.72 19.50 -2.69
CA GLU A 250 8.17 19.30 -2.50
C GLU A 250 8.50 18.13 -1.56
N ASP A 251 7.62 17.84 -0.58
CA ASP A 251 7.77 16.69 0.33
C ASP A 251 7.21 15.38 -0.27
N PHE A 252 6.86 15.37 -1.56
CA PHE A 252 6.29 14.26 -2.33
C PHE A 252 4.94 13.73 -1.81
N THR A 253 4.24 14.55 -1.02
CA THR A 253 2.83 14.34 -0.72
C THR A 253 1.94 14.92 -1.83
N ILE A 254 0.65 14.58 -1.83
CA ILE A 254 -0.29 15.05 -2.86
C ILE A 254 -0.66 16.53 -2.62
N ALA A 255 -0.43 17.38 -3.63
CA ALA A 255 -0.80 18.80 -3.62
C ALA A 255 -2.30 19.01 -3.89
N ASN A 256 -2.87 18.23 -4.81
CA ASN A 256 -4.25 18.36 -5.27
C ASN A 256 -5.08 17.11 -4.94
N ALA A 257 -5.54 17.00 -3.69
CA ALA A 257 -6.34 15.87 -3.22
C ALA A 257 -7.80 15.86 -3.71
N GLN A 258 -8.09 16.46 -4.87
CA GLN A 258 -9.44 16.57 -5.43
C GLN A 258 -9.97 15.21 -5.92
N GLU A 259 -11.26 15.17 -6.21
CA GLU A 259 -11.84 13.98 -6.81
C GLU A 259 -11.49 13.91 -8.32
N PRO A 260 -11.14 12.74 -8.86
CA PRO A 260 -10.81 12.61 -10.28
C PRO A 260 -11.99 12.93 -11.20
N GLU A 261 -11.74 13.73 -12.25
CA GLU A 261 -12.73 14.03 -13.30
C GLU A 261 -13.00 12.82 -14.21
N GLU A 262 -11.97 12.01 -14.44
CA GLU A 262 -12.02 10.79 -15.26
C GLU A 262 -11.52 9.57 -14.48
N GLY A 263 -11.80 8.38 -15.01
CA GLY A 263 -11.33 7.13 -14.41
C GLY A 263 -12.18 6.64 -13.23
N TYR A 264 -11.58 5.76 -12.44
CA TYR A 264 -12.19 5.19 -11.24
C TYR A 264 -12.14 6.19 -10.08
N PRO A 265 -13.26 6.48 -9.39
CA PRO A 265 -13.34 7.62 -8.47
C PRO A 265 -12.66 7.38 -7.11
N LEU A 266 -12.40 6.11 -6.74
CA LEU A 266 -11.84 5.75 -5.44
C LEU A 266 -10.41 5.21 -5.59
N VAL A 267 -9.46 6.13 -5.71
CA VAL A 267 -8.03 5.85 -5.87
C VAL A 267 -7.21 6.48 -4.75
N GLY A 268 -5.99 6.00 -4.57
CA GLY A 268 -5.01 6.59 -3.67
C GLY A 268 -3.57 6.21 -4.05
N LEU A 269 -2.63 6.90 -3.43
CA LEU A 269 -1.21 6.55 -3.49
C LEU A 269 -0.79 5.86 -2.18
N THR A 270 0.34 5.17 -2.25
CA THR A 270 1.04 4.63 -1.09
C THR A 270 2.47 5.16 -1.03
N TRP A 271 2.96 5.34 0.19
CA TRP A 271 4.31 5.82 0.48
C TRP A 271 5.07 4.80 1.31
N LEU A 272 6.39 4.77 1.11
CA LEU A 272 7.34 4.41 2.16
C LEU A 272 7.70 5.66 2.96
N LEU A 273 7.88 5.48 4.26
CA LEU A 273 8.34 6.47 5.21
C LEU A 273 9.75 6.07 5.60
N ILE A 274 10.75 6.86 5.23
CA ILE A 274 12.15 6.59 5.56
C ILE A 274 12.72 7.71 6.44
N PRO A 275 13.66 7.41 7.35
CA PRO A 275 14.27 8.44 8.18
C PRO A 275 15.20 9.32 7.35
N GLN A 276 15.40 10.58 7.77
CA GLN A 276 16.45 11.44 7.19
C GLN A 276 17.83 11.13 7.79
N LYS A 277 17.88 10.54 8.98
CA LYS A 277 19.11 10.21 9.71
C LYS A 277 19.19 8.71 10.03
N TYR A 278 20.35 8.11 9.79
CA TYR A 278 20.58 6.67 9.96
C TYR A 278 21.65 6.39 11.02
N PRO A 279 21.57 5.26 11.73
CA PRO A 279 22.53 4.91 12.77
C PRO A 279 23.92 4.61 12.20
N THR A 280 24.02 4.12 10.95
CA THR A 280 25.29 3.78 10.29
C THR A 280 25.27 4.16 8.82
N ALA A 281 26.45 4.24 8.20
CA ALA A 281 26.57 4.51 6.76
C ALA A 281 25.99 3.36 5.93
N GLU A 282 26.17 2.11 6.39
CA GLU A 282 25.67 0.91 5.73
C GLU A 282 24.14 0.87 5.73
N ALA A 283 23.49 1.26 6.84
CA ALA A 283 22.02 1.35 6.90
C ALA A 283 21.46 2.41 5.94
N LYS A 284 22.17 3.54 5.83
CA LYS A 284 21.82 4.62 4.90
C LYS A 284 21.96 4.14 3.45
N GLU A 285 23.12 3.60 3.08
CA GLU A 285 23.44 3.14 1.72
C GLU A 285 22.47 2.05 1.25
N ALA A 286 22.19 1.05 2.08
CA ALA A 286 21.22 0.02 1.72
C ALA A 286 19.80 0.56 1.51
N THR A 287 19.41 1.60 2.26
CA THR A 287 18.11 2.25 2.04
C THR A 287 18.12 3.07 0.75
N GLN A 288 19.21 3.79 0.45
CA GLN A 288 19.37 4.53 -0.81
C GLN A 288 19.27 3.59 -2.03
N GLU A 289 19.98 2.46 -2.00
CA GLU A 289 19.92 1.45 -3.05
C GLU A 289 18.52 0.84 -3.19
N PHE A 290 17.87 0.51 -2.07
CA PHE A 290 16.54 -0.08 -2.07
C PHE A 290 15.48 0.88 -2.63
N ILE A 291 15.50 2.15 -2.23
CA ILE A 291 14.56 3.16 -2.75
C ILE A 291 14.83 3.45 -4.22
N THR A 292 16.10 3.54 -4.62
CA THR A 292 16.48 3.68 -6.04
C THR A 292 15.95 2.51 -6.86
N TRP A 293 16.11 1.28 -6.36
CA TRP A 293 15.57 0.08 -7.02
C TRP A 293 14.05 0.11 -7.13
N ILE A 294 13.33 0.44 -6.04
CA ILE A 294 11.86 0.53 -6.05
C ILE A 294 11.35 1.52 -7.09
N LEU A 295 12.01 2.67 -7.22
CA LEU A 295 11.61 3.76 -8.10
C LEU A 295 12.10 3.61 -9.55
N THR A 296 12.90 2.57 -9.82
CA THR A 296 13.37 2.20 -11.15
C THR A 296 12.88 0.80 -11.53
N SER A 297 13.69 -0.24 -11.33
CA SER A 297 13.37 -1.64 -11.68
C SER A 297 12.10 -2.15 -11.00
N GLY A 298 11.84 -1.73 -9.77
CA GLY A 298 10.62 -2.08 -9.04
C GLY A 298 9.34 -1.64 -9.75
N GLN A 299 9.34 -0.45 -10.37
CA GLN A 299 8.16 0.08 -11.06
C GLN A 299 7.69 -0.79 -12.23
N GLU A 300 8.55 -1.66 -12.77
CA GLU A 300 8.19 -2.59 -13.84
C GLU A 300 7.09 -3.57 -13.42
N PHE A 301 7.02 -3.91 -12.12
CA PHE A 301 6.07 -4.90 -11.59
C PHE A 301 4.70 -4.33 -11.20
N ASN A 302 4.54 -3.00 -11.13
CA ASN A 302 3.34 -2.38 -10.55
C ASN A 302 2.07 -2.77 -11.31
N GLU A 303 2.08 -2.62 -12.63
CA GLU A 303 0.87 -2.70 -13.45
C GLU A 303 0.33 -4.12 -13.53
N ASP A 304 1.22 -5.12 -13.54
CA ASP A 304 0.85 -6.54 -13.48
C ASP A 304 0.15 -6.91 -12.16
N LEU A 305 0.28 -6.07 -11.13
CA LEU A 305 -0.27 -6.27 -9.80
C LEU A 305 -1.37 -5.25 -9.45
N GLU A 306 -2.02 -4.62 -10.44
CA GLU A 306 -3.10 -3.66 -10.23
C GLU A 306 -2.68 -2.33 -9.56
N TYR A 307 -1.41 -1.93 -9.72
CA TYR A 307 -0.89 -0.64 -9.26
C TYR A 307 -0.42 0.23 -10.44
N THR A 308 -0.51 1.55 -10.29
CA THR A 308 0.11 2.48 -11.24
C THR A 308 1.58 2.70 -10.90
N ARG A 309 2.37 3.04 -11.92
CA ARG A 309 3.72 3.57 -11.72
C ARG A 309 3.68 4.98 -11.18
N ILE A 310 4.73 5.38 -10.48
CA ILE A 310 5.02 6.78 -10.17
C ILE A 310 5.59 7.45 -11.43
N PRO A 311 5.21 8.70 -11.75
CA PRO A 311 5.76 9.41 -12.89
C PRO A 311 7.29 9.49 -12.82
N GLU A 312 7.97 9.23 -13.93
CA GLU A 312 9.44 9.17 -14.00
C GLU A 312 10.12 10.42 -13.42
N ASN A 313 9.61 11.61 -13.75
CA ASN A 313 10.11 12.88 -13.20
C ASN A 313 9.97 12.95 -11.67
N THR A 314 8.90 12.41 -11.10
CA THR A 314 8.74 12.33 -9.64
C THR A 314 9.72 11.32 -9.06
N SER A 315 9.84 10.12 -9.66
CA SER A 315 10.80 9.09 -9.24
C SER A 315 12.23 9.65 -9.19
N GLN A 316 12.67 10.35 -10.24
CA GLN A 316 14.00 10.95 -10.31
C GLN A 316 14.27 11.98 -9.22
N LYS A 317 13.31 12.87 -8.93
CA LYS A 317 13.42 13.85 -7.85
C LYS A 317 13.51 13.19 -6.47
N VAL A 318 12.74 12.13 -6.25
CA VAL A 318 12.79 11.37 -4.98
C VAL A 318 14.13 10.66 -4.84
N ILE A 319 14.64 10.03 -5.90
CA ILE A 319 15.96 9.38 -5.92
C ILE A 319 17.06 10.40 -5.63
N GLU A 320 17.00 11.59 -6.25
CA GLU A 320 17.97 12.66 -6.01
C GLU A 320 17.98 13.10 -4.54
N LEU A 321 16.80 13.37 -3.97
CA LEU A 321 16.67 13.73 -2.55
C LEU A 321 17.22 12.61 -1.65
N VAL A 322 16.88 11.36 -1.92
CA VAL A 322 17.33 10.20 -1.13
C VAL A 322 18.85 10.03 -1.20
N ASN A 323 19.46 10.25 -2.36
CA ASN A 323 20.89 10.06 -2.54
C ASN A 323 21.72 11.21 -1.95
N ASN A 324 21.15 12.43 -1.90
CA ASN A 324 21.89 13.63 -1.49
C ASN A 324 21.64 14.05 -0.04
N ASP A 325 20.42 13.84 0.49
CA ASP A 325 19.99 14.54 1.72
C ASP A 325 19.95 13.65 2.96
N LEU A 326 20.06 12.32 2.79
CA LEU A 326 20.13 11.38 3.92
C LEU A 326 21.48 11.45 4.64
N LYS A 327 21.45 11.39 5.96
CA LYS A 327 22.63 11.60 6.83
C LYS A 327 22.84 10.44 7.78
N VAL A 328 24.07 10.27 8.25
CA VAL A 328 24.36 9.42 9.41
C VAL A 328 24.18 10.29 10.67
N ARG A 329 23.61 9.73 11.74
CA ARG A 329 23.43 10.43 13.02
C ARG A 329 24.79 10.95 13.52
N PRO A 330 24.86 12.20 14.01
CA PRO A 330 26.05 12.65 14.73
C PRO A 330 26.18 11.81 16.02
N TYR A 331 27.40 11.37 16.31
CA TYR A 331 27.75 10.73 17.58
C TYR A 331 27.57 11.69 18.76
#